data_AF-A0A964Q440-F1
#
_entry.id   AF-A0A964Q440-F1
#
_cell.length_a   1.000
_cell.length_b   1.000
_cell.length_c   1.000
_cell.angle_alpha   90.00
_cell.angle_beta   90.00
_cell.angle_gamma   90.00
#
_symmetry.space_group_name_H-M   'P 1'
#
loop_
_entity.id
_entity.type
_entity.pdbx_description
1 polymer ?
#
loop_
_entity_poly.entity_id
_entity_poly.type
_entity_poly.pdbx_seq_one_letter_code
_entity_poly.pdbx_strand_id
1 'polypeptide(L)'
;MKKSPVSLRPPVPPESLKGRVRFPLVVVLGTPAEVTNLLVHEPKGETVCYQMDLHQADRLGQSLREAGVEAKVTCLPDLWDLPGGFQTAVFFPSRGGERDLQIDMVEQGFQLLPAGGQFLVWSSLANDLYFPGLLKKVFKKSHTHLEGETTLLWSQKNSEHPRRRHEVNIRCKVNRGEPAHFLSRPGTFSYGQFDQGSRALCEAMSLRAGQKVIDLGCGWGGAGVFAWKKVGPSGHITFVDSNVRAVELARFNAEANGVANFAAVARGNLEGFLPRSFDIALAKPPYFANHALARLFIERARELIKADGSFFLVTQQSIEMVEIMSEVGFDVEGAETRGHTVLMHRGLAARQDMQVAQ
;
A
#
# COMPACT_ATOMS: atom_id res chain seq x y z
N MET A 1 -6.55 -27.76 -9.86
CA MET A 1 -5.12 -27.71 -10.22
C MET A 1 -4.33 -27.41 -8.96
N LYS A 2 -3.53 -28.38 -8.48
CA LYS A 2 -2.65 -28.19 -7.31
C LYS A 2 -1.60 -27.13 -7.68
N LYS A 3 -1.50 -26.04 -6.93
CA LYS A 3 -0.44 -25.03 -7.11
C LYS A 3 0.90 -25.73 -6.90
N SER A 4 1.77 -25.71 -7.90
CA SER A 4 3.17 -26.14 -7.77
C SER A 4 3.82 -25.36 -6.61
N PRO A 5 4.58 -26.02 -5.72
CA PRO A 5 5.31 -25.31 -4.67
C PRO A 5 6.24 -24.29 -5.31
N VAL A 6 6.14 -23.04 -4.86
CA VAL A 6 6.96 -21.93 -5.31
C VAL A 6 8.43 -22.30 -5.06
N SER A 7 9.24 -22.30 -6.12
CA SER A 7 10.69 -22.40 -5.99
C SER A 7 11.17 -21.32 -5.03
N LEU A 8 11.81 -21.72 -3.93
CA LEU A 8 12.36 -20.85 -2.89
C LEU A 8 13.68 -20.18 -3.32
N ARG A 9 14.20 -20.47 -4.51
CA ARG A 9 15.42 -19.82 -5.01
C ARG A 9 15.05 -18.49 -5.66
N PRO A 10 15.73 -17.37 -5.30
CA PRO A 10 15.52 -16.10 -5.99
C PRO A 10 15.78 -16.30 -7.49
N PRO A 11 14.89 -15.78 -8.36
CA PRO A 11 15.05 -15.96 -9.80
C PRO A 11 16.37 -15.31 -10.23
N VAL A 12 17.29 -16.10 -10.78
CA VAL A 12 18.56 -15.61 -11.33
C VAL A 12 18.26 -14.69 -12.50
N PRO A 13 18.94 -13.53 -12.63
CA PRO A 13 18.76 -12.67 -13.79
C PRO A 13 18.95 -13.48 -15.08
N PRO A 14 18.00 -13.40 -16.03
CA PRO A 14 18.12 -14.12 -17.28
C PRO A 14 19.39 -13.68 -18.01
N GLU A 15 20.09 -14.60 -18.69
CA GLU A 15 21.30 -14.28 -19.45
C GLU A 15 21.02 -13.18 -20.48
N SER A 16 19.80 -13.18 -21.01
CA SER A 16 19.30 -12.16 -21.93
C SER A 16 19.24 -10.74 -21.34
N LEU A 17 19.31 -10.57 -20.02
CA LEU A 17 19.38 -9.25 -19.35
C LEU A 17 20.80 -8.69 -19.34
N LYS A 18 21.83 -9.56 -19.40
CA LYS A 18 23.23 -9.13 -19.36
C LYS A 18 23.56 -8.16 -20.50
N GLY A 19 24.23 -7.07 -20.16
CA GLY A 19 24.63 -6.03 -21.11
C GLY A 19 23.48 -5.18 -21.67
N ARG A 20 22.23 -5.37 -21.22
CA ARG A 20 21.10 -4.48 -21.57
C ARG A 20 20.89 -3.34 -20.58
N VAL A 21 21.39 -3.48 -19.35
CA VAL A 21 21.27 -2.46 -18.32
C VAL A 21 22.26 -1.33 -18.60
N ARG A 22 21.76 -0.10 -18.75
CA ARG A 22 22.55 1.12 -18.90
C ARG A 22 22.33 2.02 -17.69
N PHE A 23 23.39 2.64 -17.21
CA PHE A 23 23.37 3.46 -16.01
C PHE A 23 23.27 4.95 -16.35
N PRO A 24 22.64 5.80 -15.50
CA PRO A 24 22.04 5.46 -14.21
C PRO A 24 20.81 4.54 -14.31
N LEU A 25 20.70 3.57 -13.40
CA LEU A 25 19.64 2.57 -13.35
C LEU A 25 18.60 2.96 -12.29
N VAL A 26 17.33 2.83 -12.63
CA VAL A 26 16.25 2.74 -11.63
C VAL A 26 15.64 1.34 -11.61
N VAL A 27 15.59 0.73 -10.43
CA VAL A 27 14.81 -0.49 -10.20
C VAL A 27 13.46 -0.08 -9.64
N VAL A 28 12.39 -0.43 -10.35
CA VAL A 28 11.01 -0.05 -10.04
C VAL A 28 10.33 -1.19 -9.31
N LEU A 29 10.06 -0.99 -8.02
CA LEU A 29 9.44 -1.99 -7.13
C LEU A 29 10.26 -3.31 -7.10
N GLY A 30 9.58 -4.43 -6.84
CA GLY A 30 10.18 -5.76 -6.68
C GLY A 30 10.41 -6.14 -5.23
N THR A 31 10.46 -7.45 -4.99
CA THR A 31 10.79 -7.98 -3.67
C THR A 31 12.27 -7.77 -3.35
N PRO A 32 12.67 -7.72 -2.06
CA PRO A 32 14.08 -7.66 -1.67
C PRO A 32 14.95 -8.71 -2.37
N ALA A 33 14.45 -9.94 -2.50
CA ALA A 33 15.17 -11.02 -3.13
C ALA A 33 15.40 -10.81 -4.63
N GLU A 34 14.38 -10.37 -5.37
CA GLU A 34 14.49 -10.10 -6.81
C GLU A 34 15.48 -8.97 -7.10
N VAL A 35 15.34 -7.85 -6.37
CA VAL A 35 16.18 -6.66 -6.57
C VAL A 35 17.62 -6.92 -6.17
N THR A 36 17.86 -7.51 -4.99
CA THR A 36 19.23 -7.85 -4.56
C THR A 36 19.89 -8.80 -5.55
N ASN A 37 19.15 -9.79 -6.05
CA ASN A 37 19.70 -10.75 -7.00
C ASN A 37 20.04 -10.12 -8.36
N LEU A 38 19.24 -9.17 -8.86
CA LEU A 38 19.57 -8.35 -10.02
C LEU A 38 20.92 -7.65 -9.82
N LEU A 39 21.07 -6.95 -8.71
CA LEU A 39 22.21 -6.06 -8.48
C LEU A 39 23.50 -6.79 -8.11
N VAL A 40 23.42 -8.00 -7.53
CA VAL A 40 24.59 -8.88 -7.36
C VAL A 40 25.18 -9.29 -8.71
N HIS A 41 24.36 -9.51 -9.73
CA HIS A 41 24.80 -10.02 -11.03
C HIS A 41 25.07 -8.92 -12.08
N GLU A 42 24.51 -7.72 -11.91
CA GLU A 42 24.78 -6.52 -12.74
C GLU A 42 25.46 -5.37 -11.95
N PRO A 43 26.58 -5.59 -11.22
CA PRO A 43 27.06 -4.64 -10.22
C PRO A 43 27.95 -3.54 -10.81
N LYS A 44 27.46 -2.62 -11.66
CA LYS A 44 28.31 -1.50 -12.18
C LYS A 44 27.57 -0.22 -12.53
N GLY A 45 27.29 0.65 -11.54
CA GLY A 45 26.95 2.05 -11.80
C GLY A 45 25.89 2.62 -10.85
N GLU A 46 25.61 3.91 -10.98
CA GLU A 46 24.64 4.61 -10.13
C GLU A 46 23.25 3.97 -10.23
N THR A 47 22.74 3.50 -9.08
CA THR A 47 21.48 2.76 -9.00
C THR A 47 20.56 3.33 -7.92
N VAL A 48 19.30 3.56 -8.29
CA VAL A 48 18.22 3.91 -7.37
C VAL A 48 17.18 2.79 -7.36
N CYS A 49 16.88 2.24 -6.19
CA CYS A 49 15.77 1.30 -6.01
C CYS A 49 14.56 2.05 -5.47
N TYR A 50 13.52 2.16 -6.28
CA TYR A 50 12.26 2.81 -5.95
C TYR A 50 11.30 1.82 -5.30
N GLN A 51 10.74 2.21 -4.14
CA GLN A 51 9.67 1.52 -3.44
C GLN A 51 8.57 2.53 -3.10
N MET A 52 7.36 2.02 -2.85
CA MET A 52 6.22 2.83 -2.37
C MET A 52 5.83 2.53 -0.93
N ASP A 53 6.40 1.49 -0.35
CA ASP A 53 6.10 1.00 0.97
C ASP A 53 7.36 1.02 1.83
N LEU A 54 7.29 1.66 2.99
CA LEU A 54 8.42 1.82 3.90
C LEU A 54 8.95 0.49 4.40
N HIS A 55 8.07 -0.49 4.70
CA HIS A 55 8.50 -1.80 5.17
C HIS A 55 9.26 -2.57 4.08
N GLN A 56 8.81 -2.50 2.82
CA GLN A 56 9.55 -3.08 1.70
C GLN A 56 10.88 -2.36 1.44
N ALA A 57 10.90 -1.03 1.54
CA ALA A 57 12.12 -0.24 1.41
C ALA A 57 13.18 -0.62 2.47
N ASP A 58 12.77 -0.74 3.74
CA ASP A 58 13.66 -1.11 4.84
C ASP A 58 14.22 -2.52 4.65
N ARG A 59 13.37 -3.49 4.30
CA ARG A 59 13.78 -4.86 4.02
C ARG A 59 14.72 -4.96 2.83
N LEU A 60 14.47 -4.20 1.77
CA LEU A 60 15.37 -4.12 0.62
C LEU A 60 16.72 -3.54 1.02
N GLY A 61 16.73 -2.42 1.75
CA GLY A 61 17.96 -1.80 2.24
C GLY A 61 18.78 -2.75 3.11
N GLN A 62 18.13 -3.54 3.97
CA GLN A 62 18.80 -4.58 4.74
C GLN A 62 19.39 -5.67 3.85
N SER A 63 18.60 -6.21 2.91
CA SER A 63 19.04 -7.28 2.00
C SER A 63 20.24 -6.85 1.14
N LEU A 64 20.27 -5.59 0.67
CA LEU A 64 21.38 -5.04 -0.10
C LEU A 64 22.65 -4.91 0.75
N ARG A 65 22.53 -4.43 2.00
CA ARG A 65 23.66 -4.34 2.94
C ARG A 65 24.26 -5.70 3.25
N GLU A 66 23.41 -6.70 3.52
CA GLU A 66 23.84 -8.08 3.78
C GLU A 66 24.55 -8.71 2.56
N ALA A 67 24.12 -8.35 1.35
CA ALA A 67 24.75 -8.79 0.10
C ALA A 67 25.97 -7.95 -0.32
N GLY A 68 26.33 -6.88 0.40
CA GLY A 68 27.42 -5.98 0.05
C GLY A 68 27.18 -5.17 -1.24
N VAL A 69 25.92 -4.92 -1.60
CA VAL A 69 25.54 -4.17 -2.80
C VAL A 69 25.31 -2.70 -2.46
N GLU A 70 25.97 -1.81 -3.18
CA GLU A 70 25.77 -0.37 -3.06
C GLU A 70 24.65 0.10 -4.02
N ALA A 71 23.51 0.51 -3.47
CA ALA A 71 22.43 1.16 -4.20
C ALA A 71 21.60 2.06 -3.28
N LYS A 72 21.05 3.15 -3.82
CA LYS A 72 20.19 4.06 -3.06
C LYS A 72 18.75 3.53 -3.05
N VAL A 73 18.25 3.13 -1.89
CA VAL A 73 16.81 2.82 -1.73
C VAL A 73 16.05 4.12 -1.45
N THR A 74 14.99 4.37 -2.23
CA THR A 74 14.14 5.56 -2.09
C THR A 74 12.68 5.13 -2.00
N CYS A 75 11.94 5.68 -1.03
CA CYS A 75 10.50 5.44 -0.88
C CYS A 75 9.74 6.74 -1.20
N LEU A 76 8.98 6.76 -2.29
CA LEU A 76 8.24 7.95 -2.77
C LEU A 76 6.81 7.58 -3.21
N PRO A 77 5.87 8.54 -3.19
CA PRO A 77 4.49 8.32 -3.63
C PRO A 77 4.42 7.83 -5.07
N ASP A 78 5.12 8.49 -5.98
CA ASP A 78 5.13 8.19 -7.40
C ASP A 78 6.55 8.07 -7.94
N LEU A 79 6.74 7.21 -8.94
CA LEU A 79 8.00 7.06 -9.66
C LEU A 79 8.37 8.37 -10.37
N TRP A 80 7.37 9.18 -10.74
CA TRP A 80 7.53 10.56 -11.23
C TRP A 80 8.27 11.50 -10.29
N ASP A 81 8.27 11.22 -8.98
CA ASP A 81 8.85 12.11 -7.99
C ASP A 81 10.37 11.94 -7.88
N LEU A 82 10.95 10.97 -8.61
CA LEU A 82 12.40 10.82 -8.71
C LEU A 82 13.01 11.92 -9.61
N PRO A 83 14.23 12.40 -9.28
CA PRO A 83 15.00 13.20 -10.22
C PRO A 83 15.33 12.31 -11.43
N GLY A 84 14.89 12.69 -12.63
CA GLY A 84 15.12 11.91 -13.86
C GLY A 84 16.60 11.75 -14.24
N GLY A 85 16.86 11.29 -15.47
CA GLY A 85 18.23 11.08 -15.96
C GLY A 85 18.69 9.61 -16.01
N PHE A 86 17.80 8.68 -15.65
CA PHE A 86 18.04 7.25 -15.77
C PHE A 86 18.10 6.80 -17.23
N GLN A 87 19.07 5.94 -17.57
CA GLN A 87 19.16 5.34 -18.91
C GLN A 87 18.33 4.06 -19.03
N THR A 88 18.13 3.38 -17.90
CA THR A 88 17.36 2.15 -17.82
C THR A 88 16.45 2.14 -16.60
N ALA A 89 15.22 1.66 -16.78
CA ALA A 89 14.28 1.30 -15.73
C ALA A 89 13.98 -0.20 -15.79
N VAL A 90 14.17 -0.93 -14.70
CA VAL A 90 13.81 -2.36 -14.60
C VAL A 90 12.64 -2.50 -13.64
N PHE A 91 11.48 -2.91 -14.17
CA PHE A 91 10.26 -3.11 -13.42
C PHE A 91 10.03 -4.58 -13.06
N PHE A 92 9.79 -4.83 -11.78
CA PHE A 92 9.44 -6.13 -11.23
C PHE A 92 7.95 -6.18 -10.87
N PRO A 93 7.08 -6.67 -11.77
CA PRO A 93 5.67 -6.80 -11.47
C PRO A 93 5.45 -7.88 -10.42
N SER A 94 4.76 -7.54 -9.34
CA SER A 94 4.37 -8.54 -8.34
C SER A 94 3.45 -9.60 -8.98
N ARG A 95 3.67 -10.87 -8.62
CA ARG A 95 2.81 -11.98 -9.07
C ARG A 95 1.39 -11.79 -8.55
N GLY A 96 0.42 -11.67 -9.45
CA GLY A 96 -0.96 -11.35 -9.09
C GLY A 96 -1.16 -9.90 -8.61
N GLY A 97 -0.20 -9.01 -8.89
CA GLY A 97 -0.29 -7.59 -8.61
C GLY A 97 -1.42 -6.90 -9.37
N GLU A 98 -1.79 -5.71 -8.88
CA GLU A 98 -2.88 -4.92 -9.44
C GLU A 98 -2.56 -4.48 -10.88
N ARG A 99 -3.45 -4.83 -11.82
CA ARG A 99 -3.30 -4.46 -13.23
C ARG A 99 -3.16 -2.96 -13.42
N ASP A 100 -3.95 -2.16 -12.70
CA ASP A 100 -3.89 -0.70 -12.80
C ASP A 100 -2.55 -0.15 -12.32
N LEU A 101 -1.94 -0.73 -11.28
CA LEU A 101 -0.60 -0.36 -10.83
C LEU A 101 0.46 -0.71 -11.87
N GLN A 102 0.33 -1.86 -12.54
CA GLN A 102 1.25 -2.23 -13.62
C GLN A 102 1.17 -1.26 -14.80
N ILE A 103 -0.03 -0.81 -15.19
CA ILE A 103 -0.21 0.21 -16.22
C ILE A 103 0.43 1.52 -15.78
N ASP A 104 0.12 1.96 -14.56
CA ASP A 104 0.65 3.19 -13.98
C ASP A 104 2.18 3.18 -13.97
N MET A 105 2.83 2.14 -13.41
CA MET A 105 4.30 2.05 -13.36
C MET A 105 4.96 2.07 -14.74
N VAL A 106 4.36 1.45 -15.76
CA VAL A 106 4.88 1.50 -17.13
C VAL A 106 4.76 2.92 -17.72
N GLU A 107 3.64 3.62 -17.48
CA GLU A 107 3.47 5.00 -17.95
C GLU A 107 4.36 6.00 -17.20
N GLN A 108 4.54 5.82 -15.88
CA GLN A 108 5.47 6.63 -15.10
C GLN A 108 6.93 6.39 -15.54
N GLY A 109 7.30 5.14 -15.81
CA GLY A 109 8.62 4.80 -16.35
C GLY A 109 8.89 5.40 -17.72
N PHE A 110 7.88 5.44 -18.60
CA PHE A 110 7.99 6.14 -19.87
C PHE A 110 8.29 7.62 -19.68
N GLN A 111 7.60 8.28 -18.76
CA GLN A 111 7.81 9.70 -18.47
C GLN A 111 9.20 9.96 -17.87
N LEU A 112 9.66 9.09 -16.97
CA LEU A 112 10.92 9.21 -16.26
C LEU A 112 12.15 9.09 -17.18
N LEU A 113 12.06 8.20 -18.17
CA LEU A 113 13.17 7.91 -19.09
C LEU A 113 13.37 9.05 -20.11
N PRO A 114 14.63 9.38 -20.47
CA PRO A 114 14.94 10.28 -21.56
C PRO A 114 14.69 9.60 -22.91
N ALA A 115 14.76 10.38 -24.00
CA ALA A 115 14.80 9.83 -25.35
C ALA A 115 15.95 8.82 -25.48
N GLY A 116 15.64 7.65 -26.04
CA GLY A 116 16.56 6.52 -26.15
C GLY A 116 16.72 5.70 -24.88
N GLY A 117 16.11 6.07 -23.74
CA GLY A 117 16.11 5.28 -22.50
C GLY A 117 15.35 3.95 -22.64
N GLN A 118 15.68 2.97 -21.82
CA GLN A 118 15.12 1.61 -21.88
C GLN A 118 14.25 1.29 -20.68
N PHE A 119 13.07 0.70 -20.94
CA PHE A 119 12.21 0.15 -19.92
C PHE A 119 12.17 -1.37 -20.08
N LEU A 120 12.55 -2.09 -19.03
CA LEU A 120 12.54 -3.55 -18.98
C LEU A 120 11.49 -4.01 -17.98
N VAL A 121 10.82 -5.11 -18.28
CA VAL A 121 9.94 -5.82 -17.37
C VAL A 121 10.53 -7.20 -17.16
N TRP A 122 10.85 -7.53 -15.92
CA TRP A 122 11.26 -8.88 -15.55
C TRP A 122 10.11 -9.58 -14.84
N SER A 123 9.31 -10.32 -15.61
CA SER A 123 8.14 -11.04 -15.10
C SER A 123 8.54 -12.44 -14.60
N SER A 124 8.08 -12.78 -13.40
CA SER A 124 8.21 -14.12 -12.83
C SER A 124 7.25 -15.14 -13.46
N LEU A 125 6.50 -14.76 -14.49
CA LEU A 125 5.57 -15.62 -15.21
C LEU A 125 6.20 -16.11 -16.51
N ALA A 126 6.14 -17.41 -16.74
CA ALA A 126 6.45 -17.99 -18.04
C ALA A 126 5.39 -17.54 -19.05
N ASN A 127 5.85 -16.99 -20.17
CA ASN A 127 5.02 -16.50 -21.28
C ASN A 127 4.02 -15.41 -20.85
N ASP A 128 4.52 -14.30 -20.32
CA ASP A 128 3.70 -13.16 -19.96
C ASP A 128 3.11 -12.47 -21.21
N LEU A 129 1.82 -12.72 -21.46
CA LEU A 129 1.10 -12.19 -22.62
C LEU A 129 0.53 -10.78 -22.39
N TYR A 130 0.61 -10.24 -21.17
CA TYR A 130 0.00 -8.97 -20.82
C TYR A 130 0.91 -7.78 -21.18
N PHE A 131 2.17 -7.82 -20.76
CA PHE A 131 3.11 -6.72 -20.97
C PHE A 131 3.45 -6.40 -22.42
N PRO A 132 3.51 -7.34 -23.39
CA PRO A 132 3.82 -6.99 -24.78
C PRO A 132 2.85 -5.95 -25.37
N GLY A 133 1.55 -6.10 -25.10
CA GLY A 133 0.53 -5.17 -25.55
C GLY A 133 0.61 -3.82 -24.86
N LEU A 134 0.83 -3.81 -23.53
CA LEU A 134 0.97 -2.60 -22.75
C LEU A 134 2.22 -1.79 -23.17
N LEU A 135 3.37 -2.46 -23.27
CA LEU A 135 4.63 -1.84 -23.73
C LEU A 135 4.50 -1.31 -25.14
N LYS A 136 3.88 -2.05 -26.07
CA LYS A 136 3.61 -1.55 -27.43
C LYS A 136 2.69 -0.32 -27.42
N LYS A 137 1.68 -0.26 -26.54
CA LYS A 137 0.80 0.91 -26.39
C LYS A 137 1.57 2.12 -25.87
N VAL A 138 2.47 1.91 -24.90
CA VAL A 138 3.19 2.99 -24.21
C VAL A 138 4.43 3.46 -24.96
N PHE A 139 5.29 2.54 -25.39
CA PHE A 139 6.59 2.75 -26.03
C PHE A 139 6.60 2.49 -27.55
N LYS A 140 5.45 2.18 -28.16
CA LYS A 140 5.26 1.88 -29.60
C LYS A 140 5.87 0.56 -30.10
N LYS A 141 6.83 0.01 -29.39
CA LYS A 141 7.48 -1.27 -29.68
C LYS A 141 7.63 -2.06 -28.39
N SER A 142 7.63 -3.39 -28.48
CA SER A 142 7.97 -4.30 -27.39
C SER A 142 8.75 -5.47 -27.96
N HIS A 143 9.68 -5.98 -27.17
CA HIS A 143 10.38 -7.23 -27.42
C HIS A 143 10.14 -8.16 -26.24
N THR A 144 10.11 -9.47 -26.51
CA THR A 144 9.81 -10.50 -25.52
C THR A 144 10.82 -11.63 -25.69
N HIS A 145 11.39 -12.07 -24.58
CA HIS A 145 12.26 -13.23 -24.52
C HIS A 145 11.83 -14.12 -23.35
N LEU A 146 11.55 -15.38 -23.64
CA LEU A 146 11.24 -16.40 -22.64
C LEU A 146 12.54 -17.08 -22.22
N GLU A 147 12.82 -17.13 -20.93
CA GLU A 147 13.99 -17.81 -20.40
C GLU A 147 13.59 -18.60 -19.13
N GLY A 148 13.56 -19.92 -19.28
CA GLY A 148 13.07 -20.84 -18.24
C GLY A 148 11.63 -20.53 -17.83
N GLU A 149 11.42 -20.24 -16.55
CA GLU A 149 10.11 -19.91 -15.98
C GLU A 149 9.82 -18.40 -15.93
N THR A 150 10.68 -17.58 -16.53
CA THR A 150 10.56 -16.11 -16.52
C THR A 150 10.42 -15.54 -17.92
N THR A 151 9.87 -14.34 -18.01
CA THR A 151 9.79 -13.58 -19.26
C THR A 151 10.49 -12.24 -19.07
N LEU A 152 11.48 -11.97 -19.91
CA LEU A 152 12.10 -10.65 -20.03
C LEU A 152 11.44 -9.91 -21.19
N LEU A 153 10.91 -8.72 -20.91
CA LEU A 153 10.40 -7.81 -21.93
C LEU A 153 11.15 -6.50 -21.89
N TRP A 154 11.31 -5.84 -23.03
CA TRP A 154 11.90 -4.52 -23.05
C TRP A 154 11.36 -3.63 -24.17
N SER A 155 11.53 -2.34 -23.98
CA SER A 155 11.17 -1.29 -24.93
C SER A 155 12.10 -0.10 -24.78
N GLN A 156 12.22 0.70 -25.83
CA GLN A 156 13.03 1.92 -25.82
C GLN A 156 12.13 3.13 -26.07
N LYS A 157 12.37 4.23 -25.37
CA LYS A 157 11.63 5.48 -25.54
C LYS A 157 12.11 6.21 -26.79
N ASN A 158 11.47 5.94 -27.92
CA ASN A 158 11.84 6.53 -29.23
C ASN A 158 10.89 7.64 -29.69
N SER A 159 9.94 8.03 -28.87
CA SER A 159 9.00 9.12 -29.12
C SER A 159 8.68 9.84 -27.82
N GLU A 160 8.27 11.11 -27.90
CA GLU A 160 7.70 11.84 -26.77
C GLU A 160 6.20 12.01 -26.95
N HIS A 161 5.45 11.80 -25.86
CA HIS A 161 4.03 12.09 -25.78
C HIS A 161 3.60 12.19 -24.32
N PRO A 162 2.63 13.07 -23.99
CA PRO A 162 2.25 13.33 -22.62
C PRO A 162 1.67 12.08 -21.95
N ARG A 163 2.04 11.88 -20.68
CA ARG A 163 1.44 10.91 -19.75
C ARG A 163 0.85 11.67 -18.57
N ARG A 164 -0.12 11.07 -17.87
CA ARG A 164 -0.80 11.69 -16.73
C ARG A 164 -0.90 10.70 -15.58
N ARG A 165 -1.01 11.22 -14.36
CA ARG A 165 -1.33 10.43 -13.16
C ARG A 165 -2.65 9.68 -13.36
N HIS A 166 -2.65 8.39 -13.02
CA HIS A 166 -3.87 7.60 -13.01
C HIS A 166 -4.61 7.91 -11.72
N GLU A 167 -5.55 8.85 -11.83
CA GLU A 167 -6.30 9.38 -10.72
C GLU A 167 -7.79 9.18 -10.97
N VAL A 168 -8.50 8.70 -9.94
CA VAL A 168 -9.94 8.52 -9.97
C VAL A 168 -10.56 9.26 -8.80
N ASN A 169 -11.54 10.10 -9.13
CA ASN A 169 -12.38 10.74 -8.13
C ASN A 169 -13.49 9.78 -7.71
N ILE A 170 -13.63 9.56 -6.41
CA ILE A 170 -14.63 8.73 -5.78
C ILE A 170 -15.55 9.64 -4.97
N ARG A 171 -16.86 9.55 -5.22
CA ARG A 171 -17.87 10.16 -4.35
C ARG A 171 -18.57 9.03 -3.61
N CYS A 172 -18.58 9.08 -2.27
CA CYS A 172 -19.28 8.09 -1.48
C CYS A 172 -19.97 8.70 -0.27
N LYS A 173 -20.94 7.98 0.29
CA LYS A 173 -21.67 8.31 1.50
C LYS A 173 -21.74 7.08 2.40
N VAL A 174 -21.82 7.32 3.70
CA VAL A 174 -22.02 6.31 4.75
C VAL A 174 -23.34 6.62 5.45
N ASN A 175 -24.19 5.61 5.67
CA ASN A 175 -25.54 5.79 6.21
C ASN A 175 -26.34 6.87 5.45
N ARG A 176 -27.09 7.71 6.17
CA ARG A 176 -27.82 8.88 5.65
C ARG A 176 -27.03 10.18 5.78
N GLY A 177 -25.71 10.11 6.00
CA GLY A 177 -24.86 11.27 6.18
C GLY A 177 -24.42 11.95 4.88
N GLU A 178 -23.75 13.08 5.03
CA GLU A 178 -23.22 13.87 3.91
C GLU A 178 -22.17 13.09 3.10
N PRO A 179 -22.19 13.18 1.76
CA PRO A 179 -21.18 12.56 0.92
C PRO A 179 -19.80 13.15 1.19
N ALA A 180 -18.78 12.36 0.88
CA ALA A 180 -17.38 12.76 0.87
C ALA A 180 -16.78 12.46 -0.51
N HIS A 181 -15.76 13.24 -0.87
CA HIS A 181 -15.10 13.18 -2.16
C HIS A 181 -13.63 12.82 -1.97
N PHE A 182 -13.14 11.84 -2.71
CA PHE A 182 -11.80 11.29 -2.54
C PHE A 182 -11.10 11.17 -3.88
N LEU A 183 -9.81 11.43 -3.88
CA LEU A 183 -8.89 11.05 -4.94
C LEU A 183 -8.25 9.71 -4.58
N SER A 184 -8.17 8.81 -5.56
CA SER A 184 -7.52 7.50 -5.43
C SER A 184 -6.58 7.27 -6.61
N ARG A 185 -5.47 6.57 -6.35
CA ARG A 185 -4.47 6.17 -7.36
C ARG A 185 -4.18 4.66 -7.26
N PRO A 186 -3.73 4.01 -8.35
CA PRO A 186 -3.32 2.61 -8.32
C PRO A 186 -2.25 2.33 -7.25
N GLY A 187 -2.18 1.09 -6.75
CA GLY A 187 -1.23 0.72 -5.69
C GLY A 187 -1.60 1.28 -4.31
N THR A 188 -2.80 1.85 -4.16
CA THR A 188 -3.42 2.10 -2.86
C THR A 188 -4.63 1.20 -2.69
N PHE A 189 -4.97 0.89 -1.44
CA PHE A 189 -6.05 -0.04 -1.13
C PHE A 189 -7.37 0.40 -1.78
N SER A 190 -8.05 -0.54 -2.46
CA SER A 190 -9.34 -0.34 -3.14
C SER A 190 -9.32 0.83 -4.14
N TYR A 191 -8.33 0.86 -5.02
CA TYR A 191 -8.23 1.86 -6.07
C TYR A 191 -9.55 2.06 -6.83
N GLY A 192 -9.99 3.32 -6.93
CA GLY A 192 -11.19 3.72 -7.68
C GLY A 192 -12.53 3.34 -7.04
N GLN A 193 -12.54 2.73 -5.85
CA GLN A 193 -13.77 2.29 -5.19
C GLN A 193 -13.73 2.51 -3.68
N PHE A 194 -14.86 2.88 -3.08
CA PHE A 194 -15.02 2.78 -1.63
C PHE A 194 -15.65 1.42 -1.28
N ASP A 195 -14.82 0.49 -0.81
CA ASP A 195 -15.18 -0.91 -0.63
C ASP A 195 -16.19 -1.13 0.51
N GLN A 196 -16.81 -2.31 0.49
CA GLN A 196 -17.86 -2.67 1.43
C GLN A 196 -17.37 -2.85 2.86
N GLY A 197 -16.13 -3.29 3.07
CA GLY A 197 -15.51 -3.41 4.40
C GLY A 197 -15.26 -2.04 5.03
N SER A 198 -14.73 -1.07 4.26
CA SER A 198 -14.58 0.30 4.78
C SER A 198 -15.93 0.95 5.10
N ARG A 199 -16.97 0.69 4.28
CA ARG A 199 -18.34 1.12 4.58
C ARG A 199 -18.85 0.47 5.87
N ALA A 200 -18.74 -0.84 6.01
CA ALA A 200 -19.12 -1.59 7.20
C ALA A 200 -18.47 -1.01 8.47
N LEU A 201 -17.15 -0.77 8.43
CA LEU A 201 -16.42 -0.15 9.53
C LEU A 201 -16.98 1.23 9.89
N CYS A 202 -17.22 2.08 8.87
CA CYS A 202 -17.73 3.43 9.09
C CYS A 202 -19.17 3.45 9.63
N GLU A 203 -19.99 2.47 9.26
CA GLU A 203 -21.36 2.33 9.74
C GLU A 203 -21.39 1.87 11.20
N ALA A 204 -20.50 0.95 11.58
CA ALA A 204 -20.43 0.35 12.92
C ALA A 204 -19.69 1.20 13.96
N MET A 205 -18.73 2.05 13.56
CA MET A 205 -17.95 2.85 14.51
C MET A 205 -18.84 3.80 15.33
N SER A 206 -18.76 3.71 16.65
CA SER A 206 -19.48 4.59 17.58
C SER A 206 -18.48 5.56 18.20
N LEU A 207 -18.54 6.83 17.77
CA LEU A 207 -17.57 7.88 18.11
C LEU A 207 -18.29 9.06 18.76
N ARG A 208 -17.60 9.74 19.68
CA ARG A 208 -18.07 10.92 20.40
C ARG A 208 -17.31 12.16 19.94
N ALA A 209 -17.97 13.31 20.06
CA ALA A 209 -17.35 14.59 19.76
C ALA A 209 -16.05 14.78 20.56
N GLY A 210 -15.00 15.32 19.93
CA GLY A 210 -13.72 15.58 20.59
C GLY A 210 -12.75 14.41 20.72
N GLN A 211 -13.13 13.19 20.32
CA GLN A 211 -12.24 12.03 20.43
C GLN A 211 -11.04 12.10 19.48
N LYS A 212 -9.90 11.57 19.94
CA LYS A 212 -8.69 11.32 19.14
C LYS A 212 -8.75 9.93 18.54
N VAL A 213 -8.74 9.86 17.22
CA VAL A 213 -8.86 8.62 16.45
C VAL A 213 -7.57 8.36 15.69
N ILE A 214 -7.08 7.12 15.72
CA ILE A 214 -6.02 6.66 14.83
C ILE A 214 -6.59 5.66 13.80
N ASP A 215 -6.31 5.89 12.53
CA ASP A 215 -6.69 5.03 11.40
C ASP A 215 -5.46 4.26 10.92
N LEU A 216 -5.35 3.00 11.33
CA LEU A 216 -4.22 2.11 11.06
C LEU A 216 -4.40 1.43 9.69
N GLY A 217 -3.43 1.63 8.79
CA GLY A 217 -3.54 1.22 7.39
C GLY A 217 -4.60 2.04 6.67
N CYS A 218 -4.50 3.37 6.79
CA CYS A 218 -5.56 4.29 6.39
C CYS A 218 -5.88 4.29 4.88
N GLY A 219 -4.99 3.73 4.04
CA GLY A 219 -5.12 3.84 2.59
C GLY A 219 -5.22 5.32 2.19
N TRP A 220 -6.13 5.65 1.28
CA TRP A 220 -6.39 7.03 0.86
C TRP A 220 -7.25 7.84 1.86
N GLY A 221 -7.48 7.34 3.10
CA GLY A 221 -8.07 8.11 4.21
C GLY A 221 -9.58 8.04 4.35
N GLY A 222 -10.25 7.08 3.71
CA GLY A 222 -11.72 6.98 3.71
C GLY A 222 -12.33 6.85 5.11
N ALA A 223 -11.85 5.90 5.92
CA ALA A 223 -12.38 5.65 7.24
C ALA A 223 -12.14 6.84 8.19
N GLY A 224 -10.91 7.35 8.24
CA GLY A 224 -10.57 8.52 9.05
C GLY A 224 -11.34 9.80 8.68
N VAL A 225 -11.63 10.06 7.40
CA VAL A 225 -12.49 11.20 7.00
C VAL A 225 -13.92 11.04 7.52
N PHE A 226 -14.51 9.84 7.40
CA PHE A 226 -15.84 9.60 7.98
C PHE A 226 -15.82 9.60 9.52
N ALA A 227 -14.71 9.21 10.15
CA ALA A 227 -14.54 9.34 11.59
C ALA A 227 -14.51 10.81 12.01
N TRP A 228 -13.81 11.68 11.27
CA TRP A 228 -13.80 13.12 11.51
C TRP A 228 -15.21 13.72 11.49
N LYS A 229 -16.05 13.32 10.52
CA LYS A 229 -17.44 13.77 10.45
C LYS A 229 -18.28 13.41 11.69
N LYS A 230 -17.86 12.41 12.48
CA LYS A 230 -18.51 12.04 13.76
C LYS A 230 -17.90 12.74 14.97
N VAL A 231 -16.56 12.85 15.04
CA VAL A 231 -15.87 13.46 16.19
C VAL A 231 -15.85 14.99 16.13
N GLY A 232 -16.04 15.58 14.96
CA GLY A 232 -16.16 17.02 14.75
C GLY A 232 -14.85 17.80 14.97
N PRO A 233 -14.93 19.15 14.92
CA PRO A 233 -13.76 20.05 14.92
C PRO A 233 -12.90 20.00 16.19
N SER A 234 -13.47 19.58 17.33
CA SER A 234 -12.72 19.39 18.58
C SER A 234 -11.96 18.07 18.63
N GLY A 235 -12.24 17.14 17.71
CA GLY A 235 -11.55 15.86 17.60
C GLY A 235 -10.23 15.97 16.84
N HIS A 236 -9.53 14.84 16.73
CA HIS A 236 -8.30 14.73 15.96
C HIS A 236 -8.23 13.38 15.25
N ILE A 237 -7.83 13.37 13.98
CA ILE A 237 -7.59 12.14 13.23
C ILE A 237 -6.10 11.97 12.92
N THR A 238 -5.53 10.82 13.26
CA THR A 238 -4.19 10.43 12.81
C THR A 238 -4.31 9.31 11.78
N PHE A 239 -3.95 9.61 10.54
CA PHE A 239 -3.87 8.66 9.43
C PHE A 239 -2.48 8.03 9.41
N VAL A 240 -2.40 6.70 9.47
CA VAL A 240 -1.12 5.97 9.44
C VAL A 240 -1.15 4.89 8.38
N ASP A 241 -0.14 4.88 7.53
CA ASP A 241 0.07 3.82 6.54
C ASP A 241 1.56 3.64 6.26
N SER A 242 1.99 2.45 5.87
CA SER A 242 3.37 2.20 5.43
C SER A 242 3.59 2.63 3.98
N ASN A 243 2.52 2.73 3.20
CA ASN A 243 2.55 3.17 1.82
C ASN A 243 2.53 4.70 1.74
N VAL A 244 3.62 5.29 1.25
CA VAL A 244 3.76 6.75 1.21
C VAL A 244 2.78 7.42 0.23
N ARG A 245 2.34 6.72 -0.82
CA ARG A 245 1.27 7.19 -1.73
C ARG A 245 -0.08 7.24 -1.01
N ALA A 246 -0.37 6.23 -0.18
CA ALA A 246 -1.59 6.20 0.62
C ALA A 246 -1.64 7.41 1.57
N VAL A 247 -0.54 7.70 2.27
CA VAL A 247 -0.45 8.84 3.20
C VAL A 247 -0.59 10.19 2.48
N GLU A 248 0.02 10.35 1.31
CA GLU A 248 -0.17 11.56 0.49
C GLU A 248 -1.64 11.76 0.12
N LEU A 249 -2.31 10.72 -0.35
CA LEU A 249 -3.73 10.77 -0.69
C LEU A 249 -4.61 10.99 0.54
N ALA A 250 -4.30 10.37 1.68
CA ALA A 250 -5.04 10.59 2.93
C ALA A 250 -4.96 12.05 3.37
N ARG A 251 -3.78 12.69 3.28
CA ARG A 251 -3.62 14.12 3.54
C ARG A 251 -4.46 14.97 2.58
N PHE A 252 -4.30 14.75 1.28
CA PHE A 252 -5.06 15.48 0.26
C PHE A 252 -6.58 15.34 0.46
N ASN A 253 -7.04 14.13 0.73
CA ASN A 253 -8.46 13.85 0.92
C ASN A 253 -9.01 14.42 2.23
N ALA A 254 -8.21 14.40 3.31
CA ALA A 254 -8.60 15.04 4.56
C ALA A 254 -8.82 16.56 4.36
N GLU A 255 -7.87 17.23 3.70
CA GLU A 255 -7.97 18.66 3.38
C GLU A 255 -9.18 18.95 2.47
N ALA A 256 -9.36 18.16 1.41
CA ALA A 256 -10.46 18.32 0.46
C ALA A 256 -11.86 18.10 1.09
N ASN A 257 -11.94 17.37 2.21
CA ASN A 257 -13.19 17.16 2.96
C ASN A 257 -13.31 18.07 4.20
N GLY A 258 -12.41 19.04 4.37
CA GLY A 258 -12.48 20.03 5.44
C GLY A 258 -12.06 19.52 6.82
N VAL A 259 -11.29 18.42 6.89
CA VAL A 259 -10.75 17.90 8.15
C VAL A 259 -9.76 18.92 8.71
N ALA A 260 -10.17 19.64 9.75
CA ALA A 260 -9.40 20.78 10.28
C ALA A 260 -8.24 20.38 11.21
N ASN A 261 -8.30 19.21 11.85
CA ASN A 261 -7.33 18.78 12.84
C ASN A 261 -6.92 17.32 12.59
N PHE A 262 -5.82 17.14 11.87
CA PHE A 262 -5.31 15.80 11.56
C PHE A 262 -3.79 15.74 11.44
N ALA A 263 -3.26 14.53 11.48
CA ALA A 263 -1.90 14.19 11.08
C ALA A 263 -1.94 13.03 10.07
N ALA A 264 -1.10 13.09 9.04
CA ALA A 264 -0.93 11.99 8.07
C ALA A 264 0.54 11.57 8.07
N VAL A 265 0.80 10.34 8.54
CA VAL A 265 2.13 9.87 8.91
C VAL A 265 2.47 8.57 8.18
N ALA A 266 3.56 8.58 7.42
CA ALA A 266 4.11 7.38 6.82
C ALA A 266 4.99 6.63 7.83
N ARG A 267 4.60 5.40 8.17
CA ARG A 267 5.32 4.54 9.13
C ARG A 267 5.14 3.07 8.79
N GLY A 268 6.24 2.31 8.87
CA GLY A 268 6.22 0.85 8.90
C GLY A 268 6.15 0.24 10.31
N ASN A 269 6.30 1.05 11.36
CA ASN A 269 6.33 0.62 12.78
C ASN A 269 5.68 1.69 13.71
N LEU A 270 5.71 1.48 15.03
CA LEU A 270 5.12 2.41 16.02
C LEU A 270 6.05 3.48 16.57
N GLU A 271 7.28 3.59 16.09
CA GLU A 271 8.21 4.54 16.65
C GLU A 271 7.71 5.99 16.47
N GLY A 272 7.66 6.70 17.60
CA GLY A 272 7.24 8.10 17.67
C GLY A 272 5.79 8.35 18.11
N PHE A 273 4.96 7.32 18.29
CA PHE A 273 3.65 7.50 18.92
C PHE A 273 3.72 7.34 20.43
N LEU A 274 3.05 8.24 21.16
CA LEU A 274 2.91 8.12 22.62
C LEU A 274 1.93 6.97 22.94
N PRO A 275 2.31 5.99 23.78
CA PRO A 275 1.40 4.96 24.25
C PRO A 275 0.15 5.56 24.90
N ARG A 276 -0.98 4.86 24.81
CA ARG A 276 -2.25 5.25 25.48
C ARG A 276 -2.73 6.68 25.16
N SER A 277 -2.49 7.18 23.95
CA SER A 277 -2.81 8.57 23.57
C SER A 277 -4.09 8.74 22.74
N PHE A 278 -4.68 7.64 22.26
CA PHE A 278 -5.87 7.66 21.41
C PHE A 278 -7.11 7.16 22.13
N ASP A 279 -8.26 7.77 21.85
CA ASP A 279 -9.55 7.28 22.34
C ASP A 279 -10.04 6.10 21.50
N ILE A 280 -9.74 6.11 20.20
CA ILE A 280 -10.24 5.13 19.24
C ILE A 280 -9.12 4.70 18.29
N ALA A 281 -9.02 3.39 18.04
CA ALA A 281 -8.30 2.86 16.90
C ALA A 281 -9.28 2.28 15.87
N LEU A 282 -9.00 2.51 14.60
CA LEU A 282 -9.66 1.89 13.45
C LEU A 282 -8.62 1.05 12.71
N ALA A 283 -9.00 -0.14 12.26
CA ALA A 283 -8.12 -0.97 11.47
C ALA A 283 -8.87 -1.74 10.39
N LYS A 284 -8.22 -1.86 9.24
CA LYS A 284 -8.56 -2.84 8.21
C LYS A 284 -7.31 -3.56 7.75
N PRO A 285 -6.84 -4.56 8.53
CA PRO A 285 -5.60 -5.23 8.21
C PRO A 285 -5.69 -5.97 6.85
N PRO A 286 -4.57 -6.06 6.12
CA PRO A 286 -4.51 -6.89 4.93
C PRO A 286 -4.70 -8.37 5.25
N TYR A 287 -5.31 -9.12 4.34
CA TYR A 287 -5.59 -10.56 4.51
C TYR A 287 -4.40 -11.49 4.17
N PHE A 288 -3.25 -10.94 3.79
CA PHE A 288 -2.06 -11.73 3.44
C PHE A 288 -1.09 -11.87 4.62
N ALA A 289 0.01 -12.61 4.42
CA ALA A 289 1.06 -12.86 5.42
C ALA A 289 0.60 -13.65 6.67
N ASN A 290 -0.25 -14.67 6.49
CA ASN A 290 -0.67 -15.63 7.55
C ASN A 290 -1.04 -14.94 8.88
N HIS A 291 -1.83 -13.87 8.81
CA HIS A 291 -2.29 -13.07 9.96
C HIS A 291 -1.21 -12.32 10.74
N ALA A 292 0.08 -12.42 10.39
CA ALA A 292 1.15 -11.70 11.10
C ALA A 292 0.94 -10.18 11.06
N LEU A 293 0.51 -9.64 9.91
CA LEU A 293 0.16 -8.22 9.78
C LEU A 293 -1.10 -7.87 10.58
N ALA A 294 -2.11 -8.74 10.61
CA ALA A 294 -3.30 -8.48 11.40
C ALA A 294 -2.99 -8.47 12.91
N ARG A 295 -2.18 -9.42 13.39
CA ARG A 295 -1.66 -9.43 14.76
C ARG A 295 -0.90 -8.15 15.08
N LEU A 296 -0.01 -7.71 14.19
CA LEU A 296 0.70 -6.44 14.35
C LEU A 296 -0.28 -5.28 14.56
N PHE A 297 -1.30 -5.14 13.70
CA PHE A 297 -2.31 -4.07 13.84
C PHE A 297 -3.06 -4.15 15.18
N ILE A 298 -3.43 -5.35 15.62
CA ILE A 298 -4.15 -5.59 16.87
C ILE A 298 -3.28 -5.25 18.09
N GLU A 299 -2.04 -5.73 18.14
CA GLU A 299 -1.06 -5.40 19.19
C GLU A 299 -0.82 -3.89 19.24
N ARG A 300 -0.71 -3.25 18.07
CA ARG A 300 -0.48 -1.81 17.97
C ARG A 300 -1.68 -1.01 18.46
N ALA A 301 -2.89 -1.40 18.08
CA ALA A 301 -4.09 -0.78 18.62
C ALA A 301 -4.10 -0.86 20.15
N ARG A 302 -3.69 -2.00 20.73
CA ARG A 302 -3.66 -2.21 22.18
C ARG A 302 -2.70 -1.28 22.90
N GLU A 303 -1.52 -1.04 22.35
CA GLU A 303 -0.50 -0.15 22.90
C GLU A 303 -0.92 1.33 22.82
N LEU A 304 -1.64 1.70 21.76
CA LEU A 304 -1.94 3.09 21.42
C LEU A 304 -3.23 3.64 22.05
N ILE A 305 -4.28 2.81 22.18
CA ILE A 305 -5.54 3.28 22.75
C ILE A 305 -5.45 3.41 24.27
N LYS A 306 -6.15 4.38 24.85
CA LYS A 306 -6.32 4.54 26.30
C LYS A 306 -6.90 3.27 26.94
N ALA A 307 -6.80 3.16 28.27
CA ALA A 307 -7.35 2.03 29.01
C ALA A 307 -8.88 1.87 28.81
N ASP A 308 -9.60 2.98 28.62
CA ASP A 308 -11.03 3.05 28.29
C ASP A 308 -11.29 3.35 26.80
N GLY A 309 -10.27 3.22 25.96
CA GLY A 309 -10.36 3.41 24.52
C GLY A 309 -11.11 2.26 23.83
N SER A 310 -11.57 2.50 22.62
CA SER A 310 -12.24 1.49 21.80
C SER A 310 -11.43 1.15 20.55
N PHE A 311 -11.61 -0.07 20.04
CA PHE A 311 -10.95 -0.55 18.83
C PHE A 311 -11.98 -1.18 17.90
N PHE A 312 -11.99 -0.74 16.64
CA PHE A 312 -12.86 -1.27 15.59
C PHE A 312 -12.00 -1.85 14.47
N LEU A 313 -12.18 -3.15 14.21
CA LEU A 313 -11.47 -3.89 13.17
C LEU A 313 -12.49 -4.51 12.22
N VAL A 314 -12.33 -4.32 10.91
CA VAL A 314 -13.17 -5.00 9.91
C VAL A 314 -12.41 -6.11 9.19
N THR A 315 -13.04 -7.26 9.04
CA THR A 315 -12.43 -8.47 8.46
C THR A 315 -13.46 -9.39 7.79
N GLN A 316 -12.99 -10.25 6.87
CA GLN A 316 -13.72 -11.43 6.37
C GLN A 316 -13.27 -12.74 7.07
N GLN A 317 -12.21 -12.67 7.88
CA GLN A 317 -11.62 -13.79 8.62
C GLN A 317 -11.92 -13.61 10.11
N SER A 318 -13.20 -13.64 10.50
CA SER A 318 -13.63 -13.22 11.84
C SER A 318 -13.13 -14.14 12.95
N ILE A 319 -13.12 -15.46 12.73
CA ILE A 319 -12.73 -16.46 13.72
C ILE A 319 -11.29 -16.22 14.19
N GLU A 320 -10.35 -16.18 13.26
CA GLU A 320 -8.92 -15.99 13.56
C GLU A 320 -8.66 -14.61 14.18
N MET A 321 -9.39 -13.57 13.74
CA MET A 321 -9.21 -12.23 14.30
C MET A 321 -9.75 -12.12 15.73
N VAL A 322 -10.85 -12.81 16.06
CA VAL A 322 -11.37 -12.87 17.44
C VAL A 322 -10.36 -13.53 18.37
N GLU A 323 -9.74 -14.63 17.94
CA GLU A 323 -8.69 -15.32 18.70
C GLU A 323 -7.51 -14.38 19.00
N ILE A 324 -6.95 -13.74 17.96
CA ILE A 324 -5.82 -12.83 18.10
C ILE A 324 -6.19 -11.62 18.98
N MET A 325 -7.36 -11.02 18.79
CA MET A 325 -7.82 -9.90 19.61
C MET A 325 -7.96 -10.30 21.09
N SER A 326 -8.50 -11.48 21.36
CA SER A 326 -8.67 -12.01 22.73
C SER A 326 -7.31 -12.30 23.39
N GLU A 327 -6.36 -12.89 22.67
CA GLU A 327 -4.99 -13.13 23.15
C GLU A 327 -4.27 -11.84 23.54
N VAL A 328 -4.45 -10.76 22.76
CA VAL A 328 -3.90 -9.43 23.05
C VAL A 328 -4.67 -8.72 24.19
N GLY A 329 -5.76 -9.34 24.67
CA GLY A 329 -6.53 -8.94 25.84
C GLY A 329 -7.73 -8.04 25.54
N PHE A 330 -8.15 -7.93 24.28
CA PHE A 330 -9.40 -7.26 23.96
C PHE A 330 -10.59 -8.15 24.33
N ASP A 331 -11.60 -7.54 24.93
CA ASP A 331 -12.95 -8.11 24.97
C ASP A 331 -13.64 -7.78 23.64
N VAL A 332 -14.11 -8.81 22.92
CA VAL A 332 -14.46 -8.74 21.50
C VAL A 332 -15.93 -9.01 21.28
N GLU A 333 -16.60 -8.04 20.67
CA GLU A 333 -17.94 -8.18 20.10
C GLU A 333 -17.87 -8.14 18.58
N GLY A 334 -18.76 -8.85 17.90
CA GLY A 334 -18.81 -8.90 16.43
C GLY A 334 -20.18 -8.52 15.88
N ALA A 335 -20.20 -7.77 14.78
CA ALA A 335 -21.40 -7.51 14.01
C ALA A 335 -21.16 -7.78 12.52
N GLU A 336 -21.99 -8.62 11.92
CA GLU A 336 -21.97 -8.84 10.48
C GLU A 336 -22.68 -7.70 9.75
N THR A 337 -22.02 -7.15 8.74
CA THR A 337 -22.59 -6.11 7.88
C THR A 337 -21.88 -6.12 6.53
N ARG A 338 -22.64 -5.93 5.45
CA ARG A 338 -22.11 -5.85 4.06
C ARG A 338 -21.13 -6.98 3.68
N GLY A 339 -21.41 -8.20 4.14
CA GLY A 339 -20.56 -9.38 3.87
C GLY A 339 -19.20 -9.35 4.56
N HIS A 340 -19.04 -8.53 5.61
CA HIS A 340 -17.87 -8.43 6.47
C HIS A 340 -18.30 -8.54 7.93
N THR A 341 -17.36 -8.85 8.82
CA THR A 341 -17.56 -8.73 10.27
C THR A 341 -16.79 -7.51 10.78
N VAL A 342 -17.45 -6.63 11.51
CA VAL A 342 -16.79 -5.61 12.31
C VAL A 342 -16.64 -6.13 13.72
N LEU A 343 -15.40 -6.37 14.13
CA LEU A 343 -15.00 -6.73 15.48
C LEU A 343 -14.72 -5.47 16.29
N MET A 344 -15.19 -5.47 17.53
CA MET A 344 -15.26 -4.27 18.35
C MET A 344 -14.80 -4.60 19.77
N HIS A 345 -13.82 -3.84 20.24
CA HIS A 345 -13.57 -3.68 21.66
C HIS A 345 -14.11 -2.32 22.09
N ARG A 346 -15.00 -2.31 23.07
CA ARG A 346 -15.50 -1.05 23.67
C ARG A 346 -14.93 -0.87 25.06
N GLY A 347 -14.35 0.30 25.32
CA GLY A 347 -13.98 0.71 26.66
C GLY A 347 -15.20 0.97 27.54
N LEU A 348 -14.99 0.99 28.87
CA LEU A 348 -16.06 1.04 29.88
C LEU A 348 -17.09 2.16 29.66
N ALA A 349 -16.64 3.38 29.34
CA ALA A 349 -17.53 4.51 29.10
C ALA A 349 -18.49 4.29 27.92
N ALA A 350 -18.02 3.64 26.84
CA ALA A 350 -18.86 3.36 25.68
C ALA A 350 -19.89 2.24 25.94
N ARG A 351 -19.62 1.33 26.89
CA ARG A 351 -20.58 0.28 27.28
C ARG A 351 -21.73 0.83 28.10
N GLN A 352 -21.47 1.81 28.96
CA GLN A 352 -22.48 2.45 29.80
C GLN A 352 -23.49 3.25 28.96
N ASP A 353 -23.02 3.98 27.95
CA ASP A 353 -23.89 4.76 27.05
C ASP A 353 -24.90 3.88 26.27
N MET A 354 -24.54 2.63 25.94
CA MET A 354 -25.43 1.68 25.28
C MET A 354 -26.51 1.11 26.21
N GLN A 355 -26.22 0.92 27.49
CA GLN A 355 -27.19 0.44 28.47
C GLN A 355 -28.27 1.47 28.81
N VAL A 356 -28.00 2.76 28.56
CA VAL A 356 -28.96 3.86 28.77
C VAL A 356 -29.82 4.13 27.51
N ALA A 357 -29.40 3.63 26.35
CA ALA A 357 -30.09 3.80 25.06
C ALA A 357 -31.01 2.62 24.67
N GLN A 358 -31.02 1.55 25.47
CA GLN A 358 -31.98 0.44 25.42
C GLN A 358 -33.06 0.64 26.48
#